data_AF-A0A5C9BF05-F1
#
_entry.id   AF-A0A5C9BF05-F1
#
_cell.length_a   1.000
_cell.length_b   1.000
_cell.length_c   1.000
_cell.angle_alpha   90.00
_cell.angle_beta   90.00
_cell.angle_gamma   90.00
#
_symmetry.space_group_name_H-M   'P 1'
#
loop_
_entity.id
_entity.type
_entity.pdbx_description
1 polymer ?
#
loop_
_entity_poly.entity_id
_entity_poly.type
_entity_poly.pdbx_seq_one_letter_code
_entity_poly.pdbx_strand_id
1 'polypeptide(L)'
;WYAVHNGTCNLLMADGSVKQLSDQNGDGYLNPGFPVGAGGTIPYATAKEQVGYTDGLCEINSFEVFTGVFLNNNANPKIGFE
;
A
#
# COMPACT_ATOMS: atom_id res chain seq x y z
N TRP A 1 2.26 -2.05 -2.81
CA TRP A 1 3.22 -3.15 -2.54
C TRP A 1 3.34 -4.01 -3.77
N TYR A 2 4.50 -4.63 -4.04
CA TYR A 2 4.72 -5.41 -5.27
C TYR A 2 4.73 -6.91 -4.95
N ALA A 3 4.00 -7.70 -5.74
CA ALA A 3 3.94 -9.15 -5.62
C ALA A 3 5.02 -9.80 -6.51
N VAL A 4 6.28 -9.62 -6.12
CA VAL A 4 7.47 -9.94 -6.94
C VAL A 4 7.62 -11.44 -7.25
N HIS A 5 7.14 -12.32 -6.37
CA HIS A 5 7.35 -13.77 -6.48
C HIS A 5 6.05 -14.51 -6.82
N ASN A 6 5.85 -14.82 -8.10
CA ASN A 6 4.72 -15.63 -8.59
C ASN A 6 3.35 -15.09 -8.13
N GLY A 7 3.16 -13.78 -8.15
CA GLY A 7 1.92 -13.15 -7.68
C GLY A 7 1.74 -13.20 -6.16
N THR A 8 2.80 -13.45 -5.39
CA THR A 8 2.75 -13.45 -3.92
C THR A 8 3.82 -12.52 -3.31
N CYS A 9 3.54 -12.04 -2.10
CA CYS A 9 4.42 -11.20 -1.30
C CYS A 9 4.38 -11.66 0.16
N ASN A 10 5.54 -11.87 0.77
CA ASN A 10 5.66 -12.18 2.19
C ASN A 10 5.88 -10.88 2.97
N LEU A 11 4.96 -10.55 3.87
CA LEU A 11 5.02 -9.36 4.70
C LEU A 11 5.40 -9.75 6.13
N LEU A 12 6.47 -9.16 6.63
CA LEU A 12 6.83 -9.20 8.04
C LEU A 12 5.90 -8.27 8.81
N MET A 13 5.17 -8.83 9.76
CA MET A 13 4.21 -8.12 10.59
C MET A 13 4.90 -7.55 11.84
N ALA A 14 4.24 -6.59 12.51
CA ALA A 14 4.78 -5.93 13.70
C ALA A 14 4.98 -6.88 14.90
N ASP A 15 4.26 -8.00 14.94
CA ASP A 15 4.41 -9.05 15.96
C ASP A 15 5.53 -10.06 15.64
N GLY A 16 6.26 -9.86 14.54
CA GLY A 16 7.33 -10.74 14.08
C GLY A 16 6.85 -11.96 13.28
N SER A 17 5.53 -12.14 13.11
CA SER A 17 4.98 -13.15 12.20
C SER A 17 5.17 -12.75 10.74
N VAL A 18 5.13 -13.73 9.84
CA VAL A 18 5.13 -13.50 8.39
C VAL A 18 3.77 -13.91 7.84
N LYS A 19 3.12 -12.99 7.12
CA LYS A 19 1.90 -13.26 6.37
C LYS A 19 2.19 -13.25 4.87
N GLN A 20 1.67 -14.22 4.16
CA GLN A 20 1.73 -14.25 2.69
C GLN A 20 0.45 -13.60 2.13
N LEU A 21 0.63 -12.58 1.29
CA LEU A 21 -0.43 -11.97 0.51
C LEU A 21 -0.28 -12.39 -0.95
N SER A 22 -1.40 -12.52 -1.67
CA SER A 22 -1.43 -12.86 -3.09
C SER A 22 -2.09 -11.74 -3.86
N ASP A 23 -1.47 -11.37 -4.97
CA ASP A 23 -2.11 -10.66 -6.07
C ASP A 23 -3.13 -11.62 -6.71
N GLN A 24 -4.38 -11.18 -6.78
CA GLN A 24 -5.52 -11.94 -7.29
C GLN A 24 -5.90 -11.50 -8.70
N ASN A 25 -5.55 -10.28 -9.11
CA ASN A 25 -5.93 -9.72 -10.41
C ASN A 25 -4.79 -9.75 -11.44
N GLY A 26 -3.57 -10.10 -11.02
CA GLY A 26 -2.40 -10.26 -11.87
C GLY A 26 -1.79 -8.94 -12.34
N ASP A 27 -2.04 -7.84 -11.65
CA ASP A 27 -1.45 -6.54 -11.98
C ASP A 27 -0.02 -6.36 -11.46
N GLY A 28 0.45 -7.28 -10.62
CA GLY A 28 1.78 -7.30 -10.03
C GLY A 28 1.87 -6.48 -8.74
N TYR A 29 0.77 -5.85 -8.31
CA TYR A 29 0.68 -5.07 -7.09
C TYR A 29 -0.27 -5.74 -6.09
N LEU A 30 -0.25 -5.24 -4.86
CA LEU A 30 -1.26 -5.55 -3.86
C LEU A 30 -2.14 -4.34 -3.65
N ASN A 31 -3.43 -4.53 -3.89
CA ASN A 31 -4.40 -3.46 -4.01
C ASN A 31 -5.05 -3.13 -2.66
N PRO A 32 -5.05 -1.86 -2.24
CA PRO A 32 -5.66 -1.44 -0.97
C PRO A 32 -7.19 -1.29 -1.04
N GLY A 33 -7.82 -1.71 -2.15
CA GLY A 33 -9.27 -1.65 -2.33
C GLY A 33 -9.83 -0.30 -2.83
N PHE A 34 -8.98 0.63 -3.27
CA PHE A 34 -9.45 1.88 -3.86
C PHE A 34 -9.98 1.64 -5.28
N PRO A 35 -11.14 2.23 -5.66
CA PRO A 35 -11.70 2.02 -6.98
C PRO A 35 -10.81 2.66 -8.05
N VAL A 36 -10.44 1.85 -9.04
CA VAL A 36 -9.86 2.30 -10.30
C VAL A 36 -10.91 2.06 -11.38
N GLY A 37 -11.04 2.95 -12.37
CA GLY A 37 -12.09 2.85 -13.39
C GLY A 37 -13.46 3.39 -12.96
N ALA A 38 -14.50 2.54 -13.01
CA ALA A 38 -15.88 2.96 -12.75
C ALA A 38 -16.05 3.37 -11.28
N GLY A 39 -16.20 4.67 -11.04
CA GLY A 39 -16.22 5.27 -9.71
C GLY A 39 -14.88 5.82 -9.22
N GLY A 40 -13.80 5.68 -9.99
CA GLY A 40 -12.49 6.28 -9.77
C GLY A 40 -12.21 7.46 -10.71
N THR A 41 -11.09 8.16 -10.48
CA THR A 41 -10.68 9.32 -11.31
C THR A 41 -9.99 8.91 -12.62
N ILE A 42 -9.55 7.65 -12.71
CA ILE A 42 -8.77 7.12 -13.84
C ILE A 42 -9.56 5.99 -14.53
N PRO A 43 -9.77 6.04 -15.86
CA PRO A 43 -10.44 4.96 -16.61
C PRO A 43 -9.71 3.62 -16.53
N TYR A 44 -10.46 2.49 -16.54
CA TYR A 44 -9.88 1.13 -16.53
C TYR A 44 -8.83 0.90 -17.64
N ALA A 45 -9.07 1.46 -18.83
CA ALA A 45 -8.19 1.27 -19.99
C ALA A 45 -6.78 1.85 -19.78
N THR A 46 -6.63 2.89 -18.94
CA THR A 46 -5.32 3.55 -18.67
C THR A 46 -4.86 3.35 -17.23
N ALA A 47 -5.66 2.69 -16.40
CA ALA A 47 -5.43 2.45 -14.98
C ALA A 47 -4.04 1.86 -14.70
N LYS A 48 -3.71 0.75 -15.38
CA LYS A 48 -2.43 0.06 -15.20
C LYS A 48 -1.23 0.93 -15.59
N GLU A 49 -1.35 1.72 -16.65
CA GLU A 49 -0.24 2.54 -17.16
C GLU A 49 0.01 3.77 -16.29
N GLN A 50 -1.04 4.36 -15.71
CA GLN A 50 -0.94 5.59 -14.94
C GLN A 50 -0.66 5.36 -13.45
N VAL A 51 -1.23 4.29 -12.86
CA VAL A 51 -1.13 4.03 -11.41
C VAL A 51 -0.66 2.62 -11.06
N GLY A 52 -0.46 1.73 -12.04
CA GLY A 52 -0.03 0.34 -11.83
C GLY A 52 -1.17 -0.64 -11.52
N TYR A 53 -2.28 -0.14 -10.98
CA TYR A 53 -3.44 -0.94 -10.56
C TYR A 53 -4.43 -1.20 -11.70
N THR A 54 -4.99 -2.41 -11.76
CA THR A 54 -6.00 -2.76 -12.78
C THR A 54 -7.44 -2.64 -12.30
N ASP A 55 -7.69 -2.89 -11.01
CA ASP A 55 -9.00 -2.81 -10.39
C ASP A 55 -8.93 -2.32 -8.93
N GLY A 56 -10.08 -2.29 -8.26
CA GLY A 56 -10.21 -1.92 -6.85
C GLY A 56 -10.41 -3.11 -5.92
N LEU A 57 -10.00 -4.33 -6.29
CA LEU A 57 -10.09 -5.49 -5.40
C LEU A 57 -9.18 -5.25 -4.18
N CYS A 58 -9.69 -5.50 -2.98
CA CYS A 58 -8.88 -5.31 -1.76
C CYS A 58 -8.08 -6.57 -1.46
N GLU A 59 -6.77 -6.51 -1.65
CA GLU A 59 -5.81 -7.61 -1.41
C GLU A 59 -4.92 -7.34 -0.19
N ILE A 60 -4.76 -6.06 0.17
CA ILE A 60 -4.08 -5.64 1.41
C ILE A 60 -5.00 -4.74 2.22
N ASN A 61 -5.40 -5.21 3.41
CA ASN A 61 -6.35 -4.51 4.25
C ASN A 61 -5.65 -3.47 5.13
N SER A 62 -6.18 -2.25 5.17
CA SER A 62 -5.68 -1.16 6.02
C SER A 62 -5.81 -1.44 7.53
N PHE A 63 -6.70 -2.35 7.94
CA PHE A 63 -6.77 -2.80 9.33
C PHE A 63 -5.59 -3.71 9.73
N GLU A 64 -4.86 -4.28 8.77
CA GLU A 64 -3.74 -5.18 9.02
C GLU A 64 -2.38 -4.50 8.85
N VAL A 65 -2.35 -3.34 8.17
CA VAL A 65 -1.11 -2.65 7.82
C VAL A 65 -1.23 -1.15 8.10
N PHE A 66 -0.27 -0.63 8.85
CA PHE A 66 -0.15 0.80 9.09
C PHE A 66 0.66 1.48 7.97
N THR A 67 0.07 2.47 7.31
CA THR A 67 0.69 3.26 6.23
C THR A 67 0.83 4.74 6.57
N GLY A 68 0.60 5.12 7.82
CA GLY A 68 0.65 6.51 8.28
C GLY A 68 2.06 7.01 8.57
N VAL A 69 2.15 8.31 8.91
CA VAL A 69 3.38 8.94 9.37
C VAL A 69 3.49 8.86 10.89
N PHE A 70 4.67 8.51 11.39
CA PHE A 70 4.98 8.68 12.81
C PHE A 70 5.34 10.14 13.06
N LEU A 71 4.52 10.86 13.80
CA LEU A 71 4.84 12.21 14.25
C LEU A 71 5.90 12.13 15.36
N ASN A 72 7.14 12.51 15.06
CA ASN A 72 8.17 12.66 16.06
C ASN A 72 8.10 14.06 16.66
N ASN A 73 7.70 14.16 17.93
CA ASN A 73 7.65 15.43 18.67
C ASN A 73 8.99 15.80 19.33
N ASN A 74 10.12 15.25 18.85
CA ASN A 74 11.45 15.81 19.12
C ASN A 74 11.57 17.16 18.38
N ALA A 75 10.72 18.12 18.74
CA ALA A 75 10.99 19.52 18.53
C ALA A 75 12.32 19.77 19.25
N ASN A 76 13.40 19.91 18.48
CA ASN A 76 14.67 20.38 19.02
C ASN A 76 14.34 21.60 19.87
N PRO A 77 14.46 21.55 21.22
CA PRO A 77 14.18 22.73 22.01
C PRO A 77 15.11 23.81 21.47
N LYS A 78 14.53 24.94 21.05
CA LYS A 78 15.30 26.09 20.58
C LYS A 78 16.31 26.39 21.69
N ILE A 79 17.57 26.01 21.47
CA ILE A 79 18.64 26.22 22.43
C ILE A 79 18.72 27.74 22.55
N GLY A 80 18.41 28.26 23.74
CA GLY A 80 18.45 29.70 23.99
C GLY A 80 19.86 30.18 23.73
N PHE A 81 20.02 31.02 22.70
CA PHE A 81 21.23 31.82 22.57
C PHE A 81 21.04 33.00 23.54
N GLU A 82 21.72 32.91 24.69
CA GLU A 82 22.13 34.10 25.45
C GLU A 82 23.16 34.90 24.64
#